data_AF-A0A1A8X5H5-F1
#
_entry.id   AF-A0A1A8X5H5-F1
#
_cell.length_a   1.000
_cell.length_b   1.000
_cell.length_c   1.000
_cell.angle_alpha   90.00
_cell.angle_beta   90.00
_cell.angle_gamma   90.00
#
_symmetry.space_group_name_H-M   'P 1'
#
loop_
_entity.id
_entity.type
_entity.pdbx_description
1 polymer ?
#
loop_
_entity_poly.entity_id
_entity_poly.type
_entity_poly.pdbx_seq_one_letter_code
_entity_poly.pdbx_strand_id
1 'polypeptide(L)'
;MTDDQNTWPCPKWSNNNMYAFFDNIDDYESILENAQTINAVKEVSIEDVIFEEYLIIDDEYLCPDVKSLSCETLLNDDISSQYRSPHIICEQFKSIYHSLITMKETSDVKKVKENDYLFLNYWLNDKLSTNSLKSSFSVKGFYKKLQEINKIYFSNKSLGEKLNNIESYHLENMKILLDLYKIKNKIYSIISEGELPNKNSSWLEHKNECNKKYKEGIIKCRDGCDDFHNALKMFKCIYENTMKPQYRHQDHLQYKELFELPDHDSVIKEYNREKLKSITTVSFLVPVIGLLFMLMSSNMFLPIQHNLLEKIKNAKNKLFTVEEREKELLSYTSYNNNRINDEEDYNIGYYSVRNF
;
A
#
# COMPACT_ATOMS: atom_id res chain seq x y z
N MET A 1 -28.31 -38.94 12.77
CA MET A 1 -28.35 -37.60 12.18
C MET A 1 -27.53 -36.72 13.08
N THR A 2 -26.26 -36.55 12.73
CA THR A 2 -25.29 -35.72 13.45
C THR A 2 -25.29 -34.35 12.80
N ASP A 3 -25.67 -33.33 13.59
CA ASP A 3 -25.54 -31.92 13.23
C ASP A 3 -24.05 -31.56 13.09
N ASP A 4 -23.58 -31.42 11.86
CA ASP A 4 -22.33 -30.73 11.56
C ASP A 4 -22.57 -29.22 11.59
N GLN A 5 -22.37 -28.61 12.76
CA GLN A 5 -22.25 -27.16 12.90
C GLN A 5 -20.87 -26.69 12.40
N ASN A 6 -20.74 -26.53 11.08
CA ASN A 6 -19.73 -25.66 10.46
C ASN A 6 -20.44 -24.79 9.39
N THR A 7 -21.17 -23.79 9.84
CA THR A 7 -21.95 -22.87 9.00
C THR A 7 -21.18 -21.59 8.61
N TRP A 8 -19.84 -21.64 8.61
CA TRP A 8 -19.02 -20.53 8.09
C TRP A 8 -18.65 -20.81 6.62
N PRO A 9 -18.92 -19.89 5.67
CA PRO A 9 -18.70 -20.15 4.25
C PRO A 9 -17.22 -20.17 3.84
N CYS A 10 -16.32 -19.70 4.72
CA CYS A 10 -14.88 -19.66 4.47
C CYS A 10 -14.16 -20.75 5.28
N PRO A 11 -13.05 -21.29 4.78
CA PRO A 11 -12.21 -22.20 5.56
C PRO A 11 -11.65 -21.50 6.81
N LYS A 12 -11.26 -22.29 7.82
CA LYS A 12 -10.52 -21.84 9.00
C LYS A 12 -9.10 -22.40 8.97
N TRP A 13 -8.18 -21.73 9.62
CA TRP A 13 -6.83 -22.24 9.78
C TRP A 13 -6.79 -23.44 10.74
N SER A 14 -5.82 -24.32 10.52
CA SER A 14 -5.40 -25.23 11.59
C SER A 14 -4.73 -24.43 12.71
N ASN A 15 -5.04 -24.73 13.97
CA ASN A 15 -4.50 -24.02 15.15
C ASN A 15 -2.96 -23.92 15.22
N ASN A 16 -2.22 -24.75 14.48
CA ASN A 16 -0.75 -24.75 14.47
C ASN A 16 -0.13 -23.82 13.40
N ASN A 17 -0.95 -23.19 12.54
CA ASN A 17 -0.44 -22.32 11.49
C ASN A 17 -0.15 -20.92 12.05
N MET A 18 0.97 -20.30 11.68
CA MET A 18 1.36 -18.97 12.17
C MET A 18 0.36 -17.85 11.79
N TYR A 19 -0.46 -18.05 10.76
CA TYR A 19 -1.52 -17.14 10.34
C TYR A 19 -2.87 -17.41 11.02
N ALA A 20 -2.98 -18.44 11.87
CA ALA A 20 -4.26 -18.87 12.44
C ALA A 20 -4.94 -17.81 13.31
N PHE A 21 -4.18 -16.89 13.90
CA PHE A 21 -4.78 -15.79 14.68
C PHE A 21 -5.65 -14.84 13.84
N PHE A 22 -5.48 -14.82 12.51
CA PHE A 22 -6.34 -14.01 11.63
C PHE A 22 -7.80 -14.48 11.61
N ASP A 23 -8.08 -15.72 12.04
CA ASP A 23 -9.48 -16.21 12.19
C ASP A 23 -10.27 -15.41 13.24
N ASN A 24 -9.57 -14.79 14.20
CA ASN A 24 -10.15 -14.00 15.28
C ASN A 24 -9.63 -12.55 15.26
N ILE A 25 -9.22 -12.03 14.10
CA ILE A 25 -8.55 -10.73 14.04
C ILE A 25 -9.39 -9.58 14.58
N ASP A 26 -10.71 -9.66 14.40
CA ASP A 26 -11.66 -8.67 14.88
C ASP A 26 -11.71 -8.63 16.42
N ASP A 27 -11.40 -9.73 17.12
CA ASP A 27 -11.31 -9.78 18.60
C ASP A 27 -10.13 -8.94 19.14
N TYR A 28 -9.11 -8.70 18.31
CA TYR A 28 -7.88 -8.01 18.71
C TYR A 28 -7.90 -6.51 18.39
N GLU A 29 -8.83 -6.03 17.56
CA GLU A 29 -8.81 -4.65 17.05
C GLU A 29 -8.79 -3.60 18.17
N SER A 30 -9.75 -3.65 19.09
CA SER A 30 -9.84 -2.72 20.23
C SER A 30 -8.63 -2.82 21.17
N ILE A 31 -8.06 -4.02 21.33
CA ILE A 31 -6.86 -4.27 22.14
C ILE A 31 -5.65 -3.57 21.50
N LEU A 32 -5.48 -3.68 20.17
CA LEU A 32 -4.42 -2.98 19.45
C LEU A 32 -4.58 -1.46 19.52
N GLU A 33 -5.80 -0.95 19.35
CA GLU A 33 -6.07 0.49 19.41
C GLU A 33 -5.71 1.05 20.79
N ASN A 34 -6.21 0.41 21.85
CA ASN A 34 -5.89 0.80 23.22
C ASN A 34 -4.38 0.80 23.49
N ALA A 35 -3.67 -0.26 23.07
CA ALA A 35 -2.23 -0.33 23.24
C ALA A 35 -1.50 0.77 22.45
N GLN A 36 -1.95 1.13 21.24
CA GLN A 36 -1.31 2.17 20.44
C GLN A 36 -1.41 3.58 21.05
N THR A 37 -2.42 3.83 21.89
CA THR A 37 -2.54 5.12 22.61
C THR A 37 -1.49 5.31 23.70
N ILE A 38 -0.84 4.23 24.14
CA ILE A 38 0.17 4.26 25.20
C ILE A 38 1.50 4.74 24.62
N ASN A 39 1.88 5.98 24.96
CA ASN A 39 3.08 6.67 24.49
C ASN A 39 4.01 7.12 25.63
N ALA A 40 3.62 6.90 26.88
CA ALA A 40 4.38 7.18 28.09
C ALA A 40 4.16 6.04 29.10
N VAL A 41 5.07 5.90 30.06
CA VAL A 41 4.82 5.03 31.22
C VAL A 41 3.76 5.70 32.09
N LYS A 42 2.69 4.97 32.38
CA LYS A 42 1.65 5.46 33.29
C LYS A 42 2.18 5.34 34.71
N GLU A 43 1.91 6.36 35.54
CA GLU A 43 2.07 6.21 36.99
C GLU A 43 1.25 5.00 37.46
N VAL A 44 1.80 4.23 38.39
CA VAL A 44 1.16 3.03 38.95
C VAL A 44 -0.22 3.43 39.49
N SER A 45 -1.30 2.95 38.87
CA SER A 45 -2.65 3.24 39.35
C SER A 45 -2.97 2.38 40.58
N ILE A 46 -3.89 2.85 41.41
CA ILE A 46 -4.38 2.10 42.58
C ILE A 46 -5.01 0.76 42.14
N GLU A 47 -5.61 0.71 40.94
CA GLU A 47 -6.14 -0.54 40.38
C GLU A 47 -5.05 -1.57 40.04
N ASP A 48 -3.88 -1.11 39.54
CA ASP A 48 -2.72 -1.98 39.30
C ASP A 48 -2.20 -2.58 40.62
N VAL A 49 -2.25 -1.81 41.73
CA VAL A 49 -1.83 -2.25 43.07
C VAL A 49 -2.81 -3.26 43.67
N ILE A 50 -4.12 -2.97 43.62
CA ILE A 50 -5.17 -3.86 44.13
C ILE A 50 -5.15 -5.20 43.37
N PHE A 51 -4.89 -5.17 42.06
CA PHE A 51 -4.84 -6.38 41.26
C PHE A 51 -3.61 -7.27 41.55
N GLU A 52 -2.43 -6.67 41.80
CA GLU A 52 -1.24 -7.39 42.28
C GLU A 52 -1.55 -8.12 43.60
N GLU A 53 -2.29 -7.48 44.51
CA GLU A 53 -2.73 -8.09 45.77
C GLU A 53 -3.62 -9.32 45.52
N TYR A 54 -4.59 -9.24 44.59
CA TYR A 54 -5.44 -10.39 44.23
C TYR A 54 -4.70 -11.57 43.58
N LEU A 55 -3.60 -11.34 42.86
CA LEU A 55 -2.78 -12.42 42.29
C LEU A 55 -1.95 -13.17 43.34
N ILE A 56 -1.78 -12.59 44.53
CA ILE A 56 -0.89 -13.10 45.59
C ILE A 56 -1.67 -13.86 46.69
N ILE A 57 -3.00 -13.80 46.69
CA ILE A 57 -3.83 -14.40 47.76
C ILE A 57 -3.96 -15.93 47.66
N ASP A 58 -3.56 -16.56 46.55
CA ASP A 58 -3.47 -18.02 46.47
C ASP A 58 -2.07 -18.51 46.91
N ASP A 59 -2.01 -18.93 48.18
CA ASP A 59 -0.92 -19.57 48.94
C ASP A 59 0.09 -18.67 49.68
N GLU A 60 -0.12 -18.64 51.01
CA GLU A 60 0.82 -18.38 52.10
C GLU A 60 1.38 -16.94 52.27
N TYR A 61 1.13 -16.39 53.47
CA TYR A 61 1.54 -15.07 53.94
C TYR A 61 3.03 -14.77 53.69
N LEU A 62 3.34 -14.11 52.57
CA LEU A 62 4.44 -13.16 52.48
C LEU A 62 3.83 -11.79 52.28
N CYS A 63 4.13 -10.82 53.14
CA CYS A 63 4.04 -9.42 52.76
C CYS A 63 5.05 -9.23 51.62
N PRO A 64 4.66 -9.13 50.34
CA PRO A 64 5.63 -8.93 49.29
C PRO A 64 6.05 -7.48 49.39
N ASP A 65 7.34 -7.20 49.33
CA ASP A 65 7.77 -5.91 48.81
C ASP A 65 7.08 -5.78 47.44
N VAL A 66 6.05 -4.93 47.36
CA VAL A 66 5.29 -4.64 46.14
C VAL A 66 6.28 -3.94 45.21
N LYS A 67 7.07 -4.74 44.50
CA LYS A 67 7.99 -4.24 43.50
C LYS A 67 7.10 -3.78 42.36
N SER A 68 6.93 -2.46 42.27
CA SER A 68 6.05 -1.88 41.26
C SER A 68 6.42 -2.42 39.89
N LEU A 69 5.41 -2.89 39.15
CA LEU A 69 5.52 -3.29 37.76
C LEU A 69 5.73 -2.03 36.91
N SER A 70 6.93 -1.45 36.99
CA SER A 70 7.32 -0.27 36.23
C SER A 70 8.24 -0.65 35.09
N CYS A 71 7.77 -0.40 33.87
CA CYS A 71 8.57 -0.56 32.66
C CYS A 71 9.71 0.47 32.56
N GLU A 72 9.76 1.50 33.42
CA GLU A 72 10.88 2.46 33.49
C GLU A 72 12.21 1.78 33.78
N THR A 73 12.17 0.64 34.47
CA THR A 73 13.37 -0.18 34.73
C THR A 73 14.13 -0.53 33.44
N LEU A 74 13.43 -0.65 32.30
CA LEU A 74 14.05 -0.93 31.00
C LEU A 74 14.80 0.26 30.39
N LEU A 75 14.64 1.47 30.91
CA LEU A 75 15.41 2.64 30.46
C LEU A 75 16.90 2.51 30.77
N ASN A 76 17.23 1.89 31.91
CA ASN A 76 18.60 1.76 32.41
C ASN A 76 19.17 0.34 32.23
N ASP A 77 18.40 -0.62 31.71
CA ASP A 77 18.86 -1.97 31.38
C ASP A 77 19.59 -2.00 30.03
N ASP A 78 20.46 -2.98 29.81
CA ASP A 78 21.16 -3.21 28.54
C ASP A 78 20.21 -3.28 27.33
N ILE A 79 18.93 -3.63 27.54
CA ILE A 79 17.89 -3.65 26.50
C ILE A 79 17.66 -2.27 25.86
N SER A 80 17.93 -1.17 26.58
CA SER A 80 17.86 0.20 26.07
C SER A 80 18.85 0.45 24.92
N SER A 81 19.97 -0.27 24.90
CA SER A 81 20.94 -0.24 23.79
C SER A 81 20.50 -1.08 22.58
N GLN A 82 19.47 -1.92 22.75
CA GLN A 82 19.00 -2.87 21.74
C GLN A 82 17.73 -2.39 21.03
N TYR A 83 16.88 -1.63 21.72
CA TYR A 83 15.61 -1.16 21.19
C TYR A 83 15.37 0.30 21.51
N ARG A 84 14.72 1.00 20.59
CA ARG A 84 14.17 2.34 20.85
C ARG A 84 12.98 2.22 21.80
N SER A 85 13.01 3.02 22.86
CA SER A 85 11.91 3.15 23.83
C SER A 85 11.36 1.80 24.35
N PRO A 86 12.21 0.92 24.91
CA PRO A 86 11.78 -0.42 25.36
C PRO A 86 10.74 -0.35 26.48
N HIS A 87 10.78 0.69 27.30
CA HIS A 87 9.79 0.98 28.33
C HIS A 87 8.37 1.16 27.74
N ILE A 88 8.24 1.87 26.61
CA ILE A 88 6.94 2.02 25.92
C ILE A 88 6.48 0.68 25.34
N ILE A 89 7.37 -0.09 24.72
CA ILE A 89 7.04 -1.42 24.20
C ILE A 89 6.54 -2.33 25.34
N CYS A 90 7.19 -2.25 26.51
CA CYS A 90 6.78 -2.97 27.71
C CYS A 90 5.39 -2.56 28.20
N GLU A 91 5.06 -1.27 28.27
CA GLU A 91 3.73 -0.80 28.69
C GLU A 91 2.63 -1.22 27.72
N GLN A 92 2.91 -1.10 26.42
CA GLN A 92 1.99 -1.57 25.38
C GLN A 92 1.77 -3.08 25.47
N PHE A 93 2.85 -3.85 25.64
CA PHE A 93 2.76 -5.30 25.79
C PHE A 93 2.03 -5.69 27.08
N LYS A 94 2.29 -5.01 28.19
CA LYS A 94 1.59 -5.18 29.48
C LYS A 94 0.09 -5.01 29.29
N SER A 95 -0.35 -3.98 28.59
CA SER A 95 -1.77 -3.74 28.29
C SER A 95 -2.40 -4.88 27.48
N ILE A 96 -1.73 -5.34 26.41
CA ILE A 96 -2.25 -6.44 25.57
C ILE A 96 -2.26 -7.76 26.33
N TYR A 97 -1.17 -8.05 27.05
CA TYR A 97 -1.04 -9.22 27.91
C TYR A 97 -2.14 -9.25 28.96
N HIS A 98 -2.46 -8.10 29.57
CA HIS A 98 -3.56 -7.99 30.50
C HIS A 98 -4.88 -8.45 29.87
N SER A 99 -5.25 -7.90 28.71
CA SER A 99 -6.51 -8.21 28.03
C SER A 99 -6.64 -9.67 27.57
N LEU A 100 -5.52 -10.29 27.18
CA LEU A 100 -5.53 -11.64 26.57
C LEU A 100 -5.23 -12.76 27.55
N ILE A 101 -4.33 -12.53 28.51
CA ILE A 101 -3.82 -13.56 29.42
C ILE A 101 -4.41 -13.42 30.82
N THR A 102 -4.56 -12.19 31.31
CA THR A 102 -4.80 -11.92 32.73
C THR A 102 -6.26 -11.61 33.06
N MET A 103 -6.97 -10.90 32.19
CA MET A 103 -8.37 -10.53 32.41
C MET A 103 -9.26 -11.77 32.48
N LYS A 104 -9.90 -11.97 33.63
CA LYS A 104 -11.01 -12.91 33.82
C LYS A 104 -12.31 -12.16 33.52
N GLU A 105 -13.01 -12.53 32.44
CA GLU A 105 -14.21 -11.81 31.99
C GLU A 105 -15.37 -11.91 33.01
N THR A 106 -15.39 -12.93 33.86
CA THR A 106 -16.23 -13.09 35.06
C THR A 106 -15.58 -14.16 35.95
N SER A 107 -16.24 -14.64 37.01
CA SER A 107 -15.75 -15.71 37.92
C SER A 107 -15.31 -17.02 37.25
N ASP A 108 -15.49 -17.16 35.93
CA ASP A 108 -14.95 -18.23 35.12
C ASP A 108 -13.53 -17.90 34.62
N VAL A 109 -12.61 -18.83 34.83
CA VAL A 109 -11.22 -18.74 34.35
C VAL A 109 -11.23 -18.62 32.81
N LYS A 110 -10.91 -17.43 32.28
CA LYS A 110 -10.69 -17.24 30.84
C LYS A 110 -9.56 -18.17 30.38
N LYS A 111 -9.90 -19.19 29.59
CA LYS A 111 -8.90 -20.06 28.97
C LYS A 111 -8.26 -19.32 27.80
N VAL A 112 -6.99 -19.00 27.93
CA VAL A 112 -6.20 -18.41 26.84
C VAL A 112 -6.26 -19.32 25.61
N LYS A 113 -6.66 -18.76 24.47
CA LYS A 113 -6.78 -19.49 23.22
C LYS A 113 -5.41 -19.57 22.54
N GLU A 114 -5.21 -20.59 21.70
CA GLU A 114 -3.97 -20.73 20.92
C GLU A 114 -3.69 -19.49 20.05
N ASN A 115 -4.75 -18.94 19.45
CA ASN A 115 -4.67 -17.73 18.63
C ASN A 115 -4.18 -16.50 19.41
N ASP A 116 -4.44 -16.43 20.72
CA ASP A 116 -3.98 -15.31 21.56
C ASP A 116 -2.45 -15.35 21.70
N TYR A 117 -1.87 -16.55 21.81
CA TYR A 117 -0.41 -16.73 21.84
C TYR A 117 0.23 -16.38 20.49
N LEU A 118 -0.38 -16.83 19.38
CA LEU A 118 0.09 -16.50 18.03
C LEU A 118 0.04 -14.99 17.77
N PHE A 119 -1.03 -14.33 18.20
CA PHE A 119 -1.17 -12.88 18.09
C PHE A 119 -0.13 -12.13 18.93
N LEU A 120 0.07 -12.51 20.20
CA LEU A 120 1.10 -11.91 21.06
C LEU A 120 2.50 -12.08 20.48
N ASN A 121 2.79 -13.25 19.90
CA ASN A 121 4.05 -13.53 19.23
C ASN A 121 4.24 -12.61 18.01
N TYR A 122 3.23 -12.52 17.14
CA TYR A 122 3.24 -11.60 16.00
C TYR A 122 3.46 -10.14 16.44
N TRP A 123 2.66 -9.66 17.39
CA TRP A 123 2.70 -8.26 17.82
C TRP A 123 4.08 -7.90 18.39
N LEU A 124 4.65 -8.76 19.22
CA LEU A 124 5.96 -8.51 19.82
C LEU A 124 7.08 -8.56 18.77
N ASN A 125 7.01 -9.48 17.80
CA ASN A 125 7.93 -9.49 16.65
C ASN A 125 7.85 -8.19 15.84
N ASP A 126 6.65 -7.72 15.52
CA ASP A 126 6.44 -6.48 14.78
C ASP A 126 7.06 -5.26 15.51
N LYS A 127 6.76 -5.13 16.81
CA LYS A 127 7.26 -4.02 17.61
C LYS A 127 8.76 -4.05 17.80
N LEU A 128 9.34 -5.21 18.10
CA LEU A 128 10.78 -5.33 18.32
C LEU A 128 11.58 -5.17 17.02
N SER A 129 11.10 -5.75 15.91
CA SER A 129 11.77 -5.59 14.61
C SER A 129 11.80 -4.14 14.15
N THR A 130 10.69 -3.40 14.32
CA THR A 130 10.58 -1.99 13.92
C THR A 130 11.43 -1.06 14.80
N ASN A 131 11.62 -1.41 16.07
CA ASN A 131 12.34 -0.57 17.03
C ASN A 131 13.77 -1.05 17.34
N SER A 132 14.25 -2.10 16.70
CA SER A 132 15.60 -2.60 16.95
C SER A 132 16.67 -1.60 16.51
N LEU A 133 17.69 -1.42 17.35
CA LEU A 133 18.90 -0.66 17.06
C LEU A 133 20.03 -1.55 16.50
N LYS A 134 19.82 -2.87 16.51
CA LYS A 134 20.77 -3.88 16.04
C LYS A 134 20.21 -4.61 14.82
N SER A 135 21.04 -5.38 14.14
CA SER A 135 20.63 -6.21 12.99
C SER A 135 19.77 -7.42 13.39
N SER A 136 19.74 -7.77 14.68
CA SER A 136 18.98 -8.89 15.21
C SER A 136 18.27 -8.51 16.51
N PHE A 137 17.11 -9.11 16.75
CA PHE A 137 16.35 -8.99 17.99
C PHE A 137 16.00 -10.37 18.56
N SER A 138 15.50 -10.39 19.80
CA SER A 138 15.07 -11.63 20.45
C SER A 138 13.76 -11.41 21.20
N VAL A 139 12.70 -12.02 20.69
CA VAL A 139 11.35 -11.97 21.29
C VAL A 139 11.34 -12.69 22.63
N LYS A 140 11.92 -13.90 22.68
CA LYS A 140 12.08 -14.66 23.94
C LYS A 140 12.96 -13.90 24.94
N GLY A 141 14.04 -13.27 24.45
CA GLY A 141 14.94 -12.48 25.30
C GLY A 141 14.23 -11.28 25.92
N PHE A 142 13.44 -10.55 25.13
CA PHE A 142 12.63 -9.44 25.61
C PHE A 142 11.59 -9.90 26.64
N TYR A 143 10.86 -10.99 26.37
CA TYR A 143 9.88 -11.52 27.31
C TYR A 143 10.52 -11.98 28.63
N LYS A 144 11.71 -12.60 28.58
CA LYS A 144 12.46 -12.95 29.80
C LYS A 144 12.81 -11.71 30.63
N LYS A 145 13.15 -10.59 29.99
CA LYS A 145 13.37 -9.31 30.69
C LYS A 145 12.10 -8.82 31.38
N LEU A 146 10.93 -8.96 30.75
CA LEU A 146 9.66 -8.65 31.43
C LEU A 146 9.44 -9.54 32.66
N GLN A 147 9.78 -10.82 32.58
CA GLN A 147 9.71 -11.75 33.73
C GLN A 147 10.70 -11.38 34.86
N GLU A 148 11.85 -10.79 34.54
CA GLU A 148 12.80 -10.26 35.54
C GLU A 148 12.24 -9.02 36.25
N ILE A 149 11.42 -8.21 35.57
CA ILE A 149 10.70 -7.07 36.18
C ILE A 149 9.65 -7.58 37.16
N ASN A 150 8.74 -8.44 36.69
CA ASN A 150 7.70 -9.04 37.52
C ASN A 150 7.40 -10.49 37.08
N LYS A 151 7.90 -11.44 37.87
CA LYS A 151 7.75 -12.88 37.61
C LYS A 151 6.33 -13.38 37.80
N ILE A 152 5.57 -12.78 38.73
CA ILE A 152 4.19 -13.20 39.06
C ILE A 152 3.26 -12.78 37.93
N TYR A 153 3.35 -11.52 37.51
CA TYR A 153 2.52 -10.97 36.43
C TYR A 153 2.79 -11.68 35.09
N PHE A 154 4.07 -11.81 34.70
CA PHE A 154 4.47 -12.49 33.46
C PHE A 154 4.75 -13.99 33.65
N SER A 155 3.93 -14.67 34.46
CA SER A 155 4.13 -16.08 34.84
C SER A 155 3.66 -17.10 33.79
N ASN A 156 3.01 -16.68 32.69
CA ASN A 156 2.44 -17.60 31.70
C ASN A 156 3.53 -18.39 30.95
N LYS A 157 3.77 -19.62 31.38
CA LYS A 157 4.81 -20.51 30.81
C LYS A 157 4.53 -20.84 29.35
N SER A 158 3.28 -21.11 29.00
CA SER A 158 2.87 -21.46 27.64
C SER A 158 3.20 -20.36 26.63
N LEU A 159 3.01 -19.10 27.00
CA LEU A 159 3.43 -17.97 26.16
C LEU A 159 4.94 -18.00 25.93
N GLY A 160 5.74 -18.14 26.99
CA GLY A 160 7.20 -18.20 26.88
C GLY A 160 7.72 -19.33 25.96
N GLU A 161 7.03 -20.47 25.95
CA GLU A 161 7.35 -21.59 25.06
C GLU A 161 7.02 -21.29 23.59
N LYS A 162 5.89 -20.63 23.34
CA LYS A 162 5.34 -20.32 22.01
C LYS A 162 5.93 -19.08 21.35
N LEU A 163 6.50 -18.14 22.13
CA LEU A 163 7.17 -16.98 21.57
C LEU A 163 8.38 -17.42 20.74
N ASN A 164 8.52 -16.92 19.52
CA ASN A 164 9.69 -17.20 18.69
C ASN A 164 9.94 -16.03 17.74
N ASN A 165 11.17 -15.87 17.28
CA ASN A 165 11.45 -14.89 16.24
C ASN A 165 10.78 -15.38 14.94
N ILE A 166 9.96 -14.52 14.35
CA ILE A 166 9.33 -14.74 13.04
C ILE A 166 10.28 -14.18 11.98
N GLU A 167 10.51 -14.94 10.92
CA GLU A 167 11.34 -14.48 9.81
C GLU A 167 10.73 -13.24 9.15
N SER A 168 11.59 -12.31 8.71
CA SER A 168 11.15 -11.01 8.18
C SER A 168 10.14 -11.14 7.04
N TYR A 169 10.35 -12.13 6.15
CA TYR A 169 9.45 -12.41 5.04
C TYR A 169 8.01 -12.72 5.52
N HIS A 170 7.86 -13.62 6.49
CA HIS A 170 6.56 -13.96 7.07
C HIS A 170 5.95 -12.79 7.84
N LEU A 171 6.77 -12.05 8.59
CA LEU A 171 6.31 -10.89 9.36
C LEU A 171 5.75 -9.80 8.45
N GLU A 172 6.44 -9.48 7.35
CA GLU A 172 5.95 -8.51 6.38
C GLU A 172 4.66 -8.96 5.69
N ASN A 173 4.50 -10.26 5.43
CA ASN A 173 3.27 -10.81 4.85
C ASN A 173 2.09 -10.69 5.83
N MET A 174 2.33 -10.96 7.12
CA MET A 174 1.32 -10.74 8.17
C MET A 174 0.91 -9.27 8.28
N LYS A 175 1.84 -8.31 8.13
CA LYS A 175 1.51 -6.88 8.12
C LYS A 175 0.56 -6.52 6.98
N ILE A 176 0.79 -7.08 5.77
CA ILE A 176 -0.10 -6.88 4.62
C ILE A 176 -1.51 -7.38 4.95
N LEU A 177 -1.65 -8.57 5.56
CA LEU A 177 -2.94 -9.10 5.98
C LEU A 177 -3.61 -8.22 7.03
N LEU A 178 -2.87 -7.79 8.05
CA LEU A 178 -3.40 -6.92 9.10
C LEU A 178 -3.96 -5.62 8.51
N ASP A 179 -3.25 -5.01 7.57
CA ASP A 179 -3.72 -3.80 6.87
C ASP A 179 -4.98 -4.09 6.04
N LEU A 180 -5.03 -5.22 5.34
CA LEU A 180 -6.20 -5.64 4.58
C LEU A 180 -7.44 -5.82 5.48
N TYR A 181 -7.29 -6.46 6.64
CA TYR A 181 -8.37 -6.60 7.62
C TYR A 181 -8.82 -5.27 8.23
N LYS A 182 -7.89 -4.36 8.55
CA LYS A 182 -8.23 -3.01 9.00
C LYS A 182 -9.03 -2.24 7.96
N ILE A 183 -8.64 -2.32 6.69
CA ILE A 183 -9.36 -1.66 5.59
C ILE A 183 -10.75 -2.31 5.40
N LYS A 184 -10.86 -3.65 5.49
CA LYS A 184 -12.16 -4.35 5.50
C LYS A 184 -13.08 -3.77 6.58
N ASN A 185 -12.60 -3.65 7.81
CA ASN A 185 -13.40 -3.20 8.95
C ASN A 185 -13.86 -1.75 8.76
N LYS A 186 -12.98 -0.87 8.27
CA LYS A 186 -13.34 0.50 7.91
C LYS A 186 -14.44 0.57 6.84
N ILE A 187 -14.29 -0.20 5.76
CA ILE A 187 -15.31 -0.27 4.71
C ILE A 187 -16.64 -0.77 5.28
N TYR A 188 -16.59 -1.82 6.10
CA TYR A 188 -17.79 -2.38 6.72
C TYR A 188 -18.49 -1.40 7.67
N SER A 189 -17.75 -0.64 8.48
CA SER A 189 -18.31 0.40 9.37
C SER A 189 -19.06 1.46 8.56
N ILE A 190 -18.38 2.04 7.56
CA ILE A 190 -18.96 3.08 6.68
C ILE A 190 -20.24 2.59 6.01
N ILE A 191 -20.23 1.36 5.49
CA ILE A 191 -21.40 0.76 4.85
C ILE A 191 -22.54 0.53 5.86
N SER A 192 -22.21 0.00 7.04
CA SER A 192 -23.19 -0.34 8.08
C SER A 192 -23.85 0.89 8.71
N GLU A 193 -23.17 2.04 8.70
CA GLU A 193 -23.70 3.33 9.13
C GLU A 193 -24.70 3.93 8.12
N GLY A 194 -24.98 3.25 7.01
CA GLY A 194 -26.01 3.65 6.05
C GLY A 194 -25.54 4.72 5.06
N GLU A 195 -24.23 4.92 4.90
CA GLU A 195 -23.66 5.90 3.96
C GLU A 195 -23.70 5.43 2.49
N LEU A 196 -24.21 4.23 2.22
CA LEU A 196 -24.29 3.66 0.87
C LEU A 196 -25.06 4.51 -0.18
N PRO A 197 -26.01 5.41 0.16
CA PRO A 197 -26.68 6.26 -0.83
C PRO A 197 -26.10 7.68 -0.95
N ASN A 198 -25.17 8.12 -0.09
CA ASN A 198 -24.55 9.44 -0.21
C ASN A 198 -23.23 9.33 -0.97
N LYS A 199 -23.25 9.90 -2.16
CA LYS A 199 -22.21 9.97 -3.18
C LYS A 199 -20.97 10.76 -2.72
N ASN A 200 -20.29 10.32 -1.67
CA ASN A 200 -19.01 10.87 -1.19
C ASN A 200 -17.94 9.76 -1.07
N SER A 201 -16.73 10.11 -1.50
CA SER A 201 -15.64 9.27 -2.02
C SER A 201 -14.92 8.31 -1.04
N SER A 202 -15.19 8.39 0.26
CA SER A 202 -14.35 7.75 1.29
C SER A 202 -14.33 6.22 1.20
N TRP A 203 -15.49 5.58 1.08
CA TRP A 203 -15.54 4.11 0.96
C TRP A 203 -14.87 3.61 -0.34
N LEU A 204 -14.99 4.39 -1.43
CA LEU A 204 -14.37 4.07 -2.71
C LEU A 204 -12.84 4.19 -2.65
N GLU A 205 -12.33 5.17 -1.90
CA GLU A 205 -10.91 5.31 -1.59
C GLU A 205 -10.40 4.11 -0.81
N HIS A 206 -11.08 3.71 0.27
CA HIS A 206 -10.72 2.52 1.04
C HIS A 206 -10.83 1.23 0.22
N LYS A 207 -11.84 1.10 -0.64
CA LYS A 207 -11.95 -0.02 -1.59
C LYS A 207 -10.73 -0.07 -2.52
N ASN A 208 -10.37 1.06 -3.11
CA ASN A 208 -9.23 1.15 -4.03
C ASN A 208 -7.92 0.82 -3.30
N GLU A 209 -7.77 1.27 -2.05
CA GLU A 209 -6.65 0.92 -1.17
C GLU A 209 -6.61 -0.60 -0.90
N CYS A 210 -7.76 -1.20 -0.56
CA CYS A 210 -7.89 -2.64 -0.36
C CYS A 210 -7.45 -3.42 -1.60
N ASN A 211 -8.00 -3.06 -2.78
CA ASN A 211 -7.65 -3.66 -4.06
C ASN A 211 -6.15 -3.55 -4.36
N LYS A 212 -5.57 -2.37 -4.12
CA LYS A 212 -4.14 -2.13 -4.35
C LYS A 212 -3.29 -3.03 -3.45
N LYS A 213 -3.52 -3.01 -2.13
CA LYS A 213 -2.78 -3.85 -1.16
C LYS A 213 -2.97 -5.35 -1.43
N TYR A 214 -4.16 -5.77 -1.85
CA TYR A 214 -4.45 -7.16 -2.17
C TYR A 214 -3.65 -7.63 -3.38
N LYS A 215 -3.62 -6.81 -4.45
CA LYS A 215 -2.78 -7.06 -5.62
C LYS A 215 -1.29 -7.08 -5.26
N GLU A 216 -0.83 -6.14 -4.43
CA GLU A 216 0.55 -6.11 -3.93
C GLU A 216 0.92 -7.40 -3.18
N GLY A 217 0.03 -7.90 -2.31
CA GLY A 217 0.19 -9.19 -1.63
C GLY A 217 0.36 -10.36 -2.59
N ILE A 218 -0.51 -10.48 -3.59
CA ILE A 218 -0.41 -11.52 -4.64
C ILE A 218 0.91 -11.40 -5.40
N ILE A 219 1.28 -10.18 -5.78
CA ILE A 219 2.52 -9.88 -6.52
C ILE A 219 3.77 -10.26 -5.72
N LYS A 220 3.76 -10.03 -4.41
CA LYS A 220 4.86 -10.38 -3.50
C LYS A 220 4.96 -11.89 -3.30
N CYS A 221 3.85 -12.60 -3.39
CA CYS A 221 3.71 -14.03 -3.16
C CYS A 221 3.74 -14.83 -4.49
N ARG A 222 4.74 -14.60 -5.35
CA ARG A 222 4.83 -15.32 -6.64
C ARG A 222 5.50 -16.67 -6.56
N ASP A 223 6.50 -16.79 -5.69
CA ASP A 223 7.38 -17.94 -5.62
C ASP A 223 7.53 -18.37 -4.15
N GLY A 224 7.08 -19.59 -3.83
CA GLY A 224 7.39 -20.25 -2.55
C GLY A 224 6.72 -19.64 -1.29
N CYS A 225 5.42 -19.38 -1.34
CA CYS A 225 4.70 -18.64 -0.29
C CYS A 225 3.31 -19.20 0.04
N ASP A 226 3.14 -20.53 -0.05
CA ASP A 226 1.84 -21.20 -0.03
C ASP A 226 0.95 -20.79 1.16
N ASP A 227 1.51 -20.64 2.36
CA ASP A 227 0.77 -20.17 3.54
C ASP A 227 0.21 -18.76 3.35
N PHE A 228 1.00 -17.83 2.85
CA PHE A 228 0.55 -16.45 2.62
C PHE A 228 -0.47 -16.38 1.47
N HIS A 229 -0.28 -17.17 0.41
CA HIS A 229 -1.26 -17.29 -0.67
C HIS A 229 -2.62 -17.80 -0.15
N ASN A 230 -2.60 -18.82 0.70
CA ASN A 230 -3.81 -19.32 1.34
C ASN A 230 -4.45 -18.27 2.26
N ALA A 231 -3.64 -17.48 2.98
CA ALA A 231 -4.14 -16.36 3.78
C ALA A 231 -4.85 -15.29 2.93
N LEU A 232 -4.30 -14.96 1.76
CA LEU A 232 -4.92 -14.01 0.83
C LEU A 232 -6.24 -14.55 0.24
N LYS A 233 -6.30 -15.85 -0.09
CA LYS A 233 -7.56 -16.49 -0.51
C LYS A 233 -8.61 -16.42 0.58
N MET A 234 -8.21 -16.67 1.81
CA MET A 234 -9.12 -16.66 2.95
C MET A 234 -9.62 -15.25 3.26
N PHE A 235 -8.73 -14.26 3.23
CA PHE A 235 -9.10 -12.85 3.30
C PHE A 235 -10.13 -12.49 2.22
N LYS A 236 -9.91 -12.89 0.96
CA LYS A 236 -10.86 -12.64 -0.14
C LYS A 236 -12.24 -13.22 0.17
N CYS A 237 -12.29 -14.48 0.61
CA CYS A 237 -13.55 -15.11 1.00
C CYS A 237 -14.27 -14.34 2.12
N ILE A 238 -13.55 -13.96 3.18
CA ILE A 238 -14.13 -13.24 4.32
C ILE A 238 -14.63 -11.88 3.88
N TYR A 239 -13.80 -11.10 3.17
CA TYR A 239 -14.15 -9.79 2.65
C TYR A 239 -15.44 -9.84 1.82
N GLU A 240 -15.53 -10.72 0.82
CA GLU A 240 -16.69 -10.81 -0.06
C GLU A 240 -17.97 -11.23 0.68
N ASN A 241 -17.85 -12.17 1.63
CA ASN A 241 -18.98 -12.62 2.45
C ASN A 241 -19.42 -11.59 3.50
N THR A 242 -18.50 -10.83 4.09
CA THR A 242 -18.83 -9.73 5.02
C THR A 242 -19.62 -8.64 4.32
N MET A 243 -19.28 -8.37 3.07
CA MET A 243 -19.94 -7.33 2.28
C MET A 243 -21.34 -7.79 1.82
N LYS A 244 -21.52 -9.08 1.47
CA LYS A 244 -22.72 -9.68 0.85
C LYS A 244 -24.11 -9.32 1.47
N PRO A 245 -24.30 -9.20 2.79
CA PRO A 245 -25.61 -8.92 3.38
C PRO A 245 -26.11 -7.48 3.16
N GLN A 246 -25.22 -6.54 2.84
CA GLN A 246 -25.53 -5.10 2.72
C GLN A 246 -26.31 -4.76 1.43
N TYR A 247 -26.83 -5.77 0.72
CA TYR A 247 -27.25 -5.68 -0.68
C TYR A 247 -28.65 -6.19 -1.01
N ARG A 248 -29.59 -6.33 -0.07
CA ARG A 248 -30.94 -6.82 -0.43
C ARG A 248 -31.71 -5.96 -1.48
N HIS A 249 -31.09 -4.93 -2.07
CA HIS A 249 -31.69 -3.97 -3.01
C HIS A 249 -30.86 -3.62 -4.28
N GLN A 250 -29.74 -4.29 -4.61
CA GLN A 250 -28.91 -3.95 -5.80
C GLN A 250 -28.72 -5.12 -6.78
N ASP A 251 -28.60 -4.81 -8.08
CA ASP A 251 -28.35 -5.78 -9.16
C ASP A 251 -26.98 -6.49 -8.98
N HIS A 252 -26.95 -7.81 -9.20
CA HIS A 252 -25.76 -8.66 -9.08
C HIS A 252 -24.54 -8.15 -9.87
N LEU A 253 -24.75 -7.51 -11.03
CA LEU A 253 -23.68 -6.94 -11.85
C LEU A 253 -22.99 -5.75 -11.18
N GLN A 254 -23.75 -4.88 -10.50
CA GLN A 254 -23.19 -3.76 -9.76
C GLN A 254 -22.36 -4.26 -8.58
N TYR A 255 -22.80 -5.31 -7.87
CA TYR A 255 -22.01 -5.90 -6.78
C TYR A 255 -20.64 -6.40 -7.25
N LYS A 256 -20.60 -7.14 -8.36
CA LYS A 256 -19.36 -7.69 -8.90
C LYS A 256 -18.34 -6.58 -9.20
N GLU A 257 -18.81 -5.49 -9.79
CA GLU A 257 -17.98 -4.31 -10.06
C GLU A 257 -17.58 -3.56 -8.77
N LEU A 258 -18.44 -3.57 -7.75
CA LEU A 258 -18.26 -2.78 -6.54
C LEU A 258 -17.43 -3.48 -5.45
N PHE A 259 -17.43 -4.80 -5.32
CA PHE A 259 -16.83 -5.46 -4.16
C PHE A 259 -16.10 -6.79 -4.43
N GLU A 260 -16.06 -7.29 -5.66
CA GLU A 260 -15.27 -8.49 -5.95
C GLU A 260 -13.77 -8.13 -5.98
N LEU A 261 -12.94 -8.92 -5.29
CA LEU A 261 -11.49 -8.80 -5.37
C LEU A 261 -10.98 -9.57 -6.60
N PRO A 262 -9.94 -9.08 -7.30
CA PRO A 262 -9.43 -9.74 -8.50
C PRO A 262 -8.90 -11.14 -8.20
N ASP A 263 -9.05 -12.08 -9.14
CA ASP A 263 -8.49 -13.43 -8.98
C ASP A 263 -6.96 -13.44 -9.08
N HIS A 264 -6.31 -14.34 -8.37
CA HIS A 264 -4.85 -14.50 -8.36
C HIS A 264 -4.25 -14.53 -9.78
N ASP A 265 -4.74 -15.41 -10.64
CA ASP A 265 -4.20 -15.57 -12.00
C ASP A 265 -4.41 -14.32 -12.86
N SER A 266 -5.49 -13.58 -12.61
CA SER A 266 -5.77 -12.32 -13.30
C SER A 266 -4.74 -11.26 -12.92
N VAL A 267 -4.38 -11.15 -11.64
CA VAL A 267 -3.38 -10.21 -11.12
C VAL A 267 -1.98 -10.56 -11.64
N ILE A 268 -1.62 -11.85 -11.63
CA ILE A 268 -0.31 -12.30 -12.15
C ILE A 268 -0.20 -12.03 -13.65
N LYS A 269 -1.25 -12.31 -14.42
CA LYS A 269 -1.29 -12.03 -15.87
C LYS A 269 -1.20 -10.53 -16.17
N GLU A 270 -1.95 -9.71 -15.43
CA GLU A 270 -1.91 -8.24 -15.53
C GLU A 270 -0.51 -7.71 -15.27
N TYR A 271 0.09 -8.11 -14.15
CA TYR A 271 1.45 -7.68 -13.80
C TYR A 271 2.49 -8.12 -14.84
N ASN A 272 2.45 -9.37 -15.30
CA ASN A 272 3.41 -9.85 -16.29
C ASN A 272 3.30 -9.07 -17.61
N ARG A 273 2.08 -8.71 -18.02
CA ARG A 273 1.84 -7.86 -19.18
C ARG A 273 2.42 -6.46 -18.98
N GLU A 274 2.25 -5.86 -17.80
CA GLU A 274 2.80 -4.53 -17.48
C GLU A 274 4.33 -4.53 -17.40
N LYS A 275 4.92 -5.55 -16.77
CA LYS A 275 6.36 -5.76 -16.72
C LYS A 275 6.96 -5.98 -18.11
N LEU A 276 6.29 -6.76 -18.97
CA LEU A 276 6.72 -6.91 -20.37
C LEU A 276 6.62 -5.60 -21.13
N LYS A 277 5.52 -4.84 -20.98
CA LYS A 277 5.39 -3.51 -21.60
C LYS A 277 6.53 -2.58 -21.20
N SER A 278 6.86 -2.48 -19.91
CA SER A 278 7.94 -1.60 -19.43
C SER A 278 9.32 -2.04 -19.93
N ILE A 279 9.58 -3.35 -20.01
CA ILE A 279 10.82 -3.87 -20.60
C ILE A 279 10.88 -3.55 -22.10
N THR A 280 9.79 -3.78 -22.84
CA THR A 280 9.77 -3.52 -24.29
C THR A 280 9.93 -2.04 -24.63
N THR A 281 9.29 -1.11 -23.92
CA THR A 281 9.47 0.33 -24.20
C THR A 281 10.90 0.80 -23.95
N VAL A 282 11.54 0.37 -22.86
CA VAL A 282 12.93 0.75 -22.55
C VAL A 282 13.93 0.06 -23.47
N SER A 283 13.73 -1.23 -23.74
CA SER A 283 14.70 -2.06 -24.46
C SER A 283 14.67 -1.87 -25.98
N PHE A 284 13.60 -1.35 -26.57
CA PHE A 284 13.57 -1.01 -28.01
C PHE A 284 14.01 0.43 -28.29
N LEU A 285 13.78 1.38 -27.39
CA LEU A 285 14.18 2.77 -27.60
C LEU A 285 15.71 2.93 -27.62
N VAL A 286 16.43 2.27 -26.71
CA VAL A 286 17.89 2.45 -26.59
C VAL A 286 18.67 1.93 -27.80
N PRO A 287 18.42 0.71 -28.34
CA PRO A 287 19.12 0.24 -29.53
C PRO A 287 18.71 0.99 -30.79
N VAL A 288 17.44 1.35 -30.95
CA VAL A 288 16.97 2.12 -32.13
C VAL A 288 17.60 3.51 -32.13
N ILE A 289 17.60 4.21 -30.99
CA ILE A 289 18.25 5.51 -30.86
C ILE A 289 19.77 5.37 -31.08
N GLY A 290 20.42 4.37 -30.50
CA GLY A 290 21.85 4.11 -30.71
C GLY A 290 22.20 3.82 -32.18
N LEU A 291 21.38 3.04 -32.87
CA LEU A 291 21.56 2.72 -34.30
C LEU A 291 21.31 3.95 -35.18
N LEU A 292 20.31 4.79 -34.85
CA LEU A 292 20.09 6.08 -35.51
C LEU A 292 21.26 7.06 -35.28
N PHE A 293 21.79 7.15 -34.06
CA PHE A 293 22.97 7.97 -33.77
C PHE A 293 24.21 7.48 -34.52
N MET A 294 24.43 6.16 -34.61
CA MET A 294 25.53 5.59 -35.39
C MET A 294 25.38 5.88 -36.90
N LEU A 295 24.15 5.80 -37.44
CA LEU A 295 23.88 6.15 -38.83
C LEU A 295 24.09 7.65 -39.11
N MET A 296 23.76 8.52 -38.17
CA MET A 296 23.94 9.97 -38.31
C MET A 296 25.39 10.43 -38.14
N SER A 297 26.18 9.73 -37.29
CA SER A 297 27.57 10.10 -36.98
C SER A 297 28.62 9.37 -37.82
N SER A 298 28.25 8.30 -38.54
CA SER A 298 29.18 7.61 -39.43
C SER A 298 29.37 8.38 -40.75
N ASN A 299 30.59 8.89 -40.95
CA ASN A 299 31.05 9.49 -42.21
C ASN A 299 30.99 8.52 -43.42
N MET A 300 30.63 7.26 -43.20
CA MET A 300 30.42 6.24 -44.23
C MET A 300 29.23 6.55 -45.15
N PHE A 301 28.27 7.36 -44.66
CA PHE A 301 27.08 7.76 -45.40
C PHE A 301 27.15 9.17 -46.01
N LEU A 302 28.32 9.84 -45.97
CA LEU A 302 28.54 11.12 -46.66
C LEU A 302 28.00 11.15 -48.11
N PRO A 303 28.21 10.12 -48.96
CA PRO A 303 27.68 10.17 -50.32
C PRO A 303 26.15 10.04 -50.36
N ILE A 304 25.52 9.31 -49.43
CA ILE A 304 24.05 9.17 -49.37
C ILE A 304 23.42 10.45 -48.83
N GLN A 305 24.00 11.06 -47.79
CA GLN A 305 23.56 12.34 -47.24
C GLN A 305 23.62 13.46 -48.29
N HIS A 306 24.71 13.53 -49.07
CA HIS A 306 24.81 14.49 -50.17
C HIS A 306 23.71 14.27 -51.21
N ASN A 307 23.49 13.02 -51.63
CA ASN A 307 22.51 12.69 -52.66
C ASN A 307 21.05 12.94 -52.20
N LEU A 308 20.76 12.75 -50.90
CA LEU A 308 19.46 13.07 -50.30
C LEU A 308 19.27 14.58 -50.14
N LEU A 309 20.29 15.31 -49.66
CA LEU A 309 20.26 16.79 -49.58
C LEU A 309 20.11 17.43 -50.95
N GLU A 310 20.77 16.89 -51.97
CA GLU A 310 20.67 17.36 -53.35
C GLU A 310 19.28 17.09 -53.93
N LYS A 311 18.67 15.93 -53.66
CA LYS A 311 17.28 15.64 -54.01
C LYS A 311 16.28 16.56 -53.30
N ILE A 312 16.48 16.85 -52.01
CA ILE A 312 15.63 17.78 -51.26
C ILE A 312 15.81 19.21 -51.77
N LYS A 313 17.04 19.64 -52.09
CA LYS A 313 17.33 20.97 -52.64
C LYS A 313 16.77 21.13 -54.05
N ASN A 314 16.82 20.08 -54.88
CA ASN A 314 16.19 20.05 -56.20
C ASN A 314 14.66 20.05 -56.11
N ALA A 315 14.06 19.32 -55.16
CA ALA A 315 12.62 19.36 -54.91
C ALA A 315 12.17 20.74 -54.39
N LYS A 316 12.96 21.36 -53.50
CA LYS A 316 12.76 22.72 -53.00
C LYS A 316 12.85 23.74 -54.14
N ASN A 317 13.88 23.69 -54.98
CA ASN A 317 14.02 24.58 -56.14
C ASN A 317 12.87 24.39 -57.15
N LYS A 318 12.37 23.15 -57.34
CA LYS A 318 11.20 22.88 -58.19
C LYS A 318 9.90 23.43 -57.60
N LEU A 319 9.79 23.53 -56.27
CA LEU A 319 8.66 24.15 -55.57
C LEU A 319 8.72 25.68 -55.66
N PHE A 320 9.91 26.28 -55.46
CA PHE A 320 10.09 27.73 -55.55
C PHE A 320 10.07 28.27 -56.99
N THR A 321 10.51 27.52 -58.00
CA THR A 321 10.36 27.90 -59.43
C THR A 321 8.91 27.80 -59.93
N VAL A 322 8.02 27.12 -59.20
CA VAL A 322 6.57 27.16 -59.45
C VAL A 322 5.96 28.40 -58.78
N GLU A 323 6.40 28.75 -57.57
CA GLU A 323 5.91 29.94 -56.85
C GLU A 323 6.40 31.27 -57.48
N GLU A 324 7.59 31.30 -58.09
CA GLU A 324 8.07 32.46 -58.85
C GLU A 324 7.27 32.67 -60.14
N ARG A 325 6.87 31.57 -60.81
CA ARG A 325 5.96 31.64 -61.97
C ARG A 325 4.53 32.01 -61.57
N GLU A 326 4.06 31.66 -60.37
CA GLU A 326 2.75 32.09 -59.86
C GLU A 326 2.75 33.56 -59.39
N LYS A 327 3.89 34.09 -58.90
CA LYS A 327 4.02 35.51 -58.52
C LYS A 327 4.30 36.43 -59.71
N GLU A 328 4.88 35.94 -60.81
CA GLU A 328 4.93 36.68 -62.09
C GLU A 328 3.54 36.75 -62.77
N LEU A 329 2.66 35.79 -62.50
CA LEU A 329 1.31 35.69 -63.10
C LEU A 329 0.21 36.48 -62.36
N LEU A 330 0.48 37.04 -61.18
CA LEU A 330 -0.54 37.70 -60.33
C LEU A 330 -0.37 39.21 -60.14
N SER A 331 0.55 39.85 -60.85
CA SER A 331 0.58 41.31 -60.96
C SER A 331 0.28 41.75 -62.39
N TYR A 332 -0.99 41.74 -62.79
CA TYR A 332 -1.66 42.75 -63.63
C TYR A 332 -2.95 42.18 -64.25
N THR A 333 -4.12 42.57 -63.74
CA THR A 333 -5.30 42.85 -64.59
C THR A 333 -6.30 43.74 -63.85
N SER A 334 -6.32 45.03 -64.22
CA SER A 334 -7.45 45.99 -64.17
C SER A 334 -6.83 47.37 -64.40
N TYR A 335 -6.96 48.09 -65.52
CA TYR A 335 -8.00 48.16 -66.53
C TYR A 335 -7.46 49.00 -67.72
N ASN A 336 -8.01 48.76 -68.91
CA ASN A 336 -8.13 49.65 -70.08
C ASN A 336 -6.91 50.11 -70.93
N ASN A 337 -6.86 49.54 -72.15
CA ASN A 337 -6.81 50.21 -73.46
C ASN A 337 -6.38 51.69 -73.50
N ASN A 338 -5.21 51.99 -74.08
CA ASN A 338 -5.05 52.19 -75.52
C ASN A 338 -3.58 52.49 -75.87
N ARG A 339 -3.14 51.95 -77.01
CA ARG A 339 -1.88 52.29 -77.68
C ARG A 339 -1.87 53.78 -78.01
N ILE A 340 -0.72 54.44 -77.87
CA ILE A 340 0.09 54.92 -78.99
C ILE A 340 1.44 55.40 -78.46
N ASN A 341 2.44 55.01 -79.24
CA ASN A 341 3.86 55.28 -79.26
C ASN A 341 4.28 56.76 -79.17
N ASP A 342 5.56 56.91 -78.80
CA ASP A 342 6.54 57.93 -79.20
C ASP A 342 6.82 59.14 -78.28
N GLU A 343 8.11 59.20 -77.92
CA GLU A 343 9.02 60.35 -77.86
C GLU A 343 8.76 61.54 -76.91
N GLU A 344 9.75 61.72 -76.03
CA GLU A 344 10.42 62.96 -75.61
C GLU A 344 9.60 64.25 -75.37
N ASP A 345 9.72 64.70 -74.12
CA ASP A 345 9.89 66.08 -73.66
C ASP A 345 9.50 67.22 -74.61
N TYR A 346 8.34 67.85 -74.37
CA TYR A 346 8.27 69.32 -74.48
C TYR A 346 7.36 69.95 -73.42
N ASN A 347 7.96 70.97 -72.79
CA ASN A 347 7.36 72.05 -72.02
C ASN A 347 6.36 72.90 -72.82
N ILE A 348 5.73 73.86 -72.12
CA ILE A 348 4.89 75.01 -72.56
C ILE A 348 3.39 74.72 -72.36
N GLY A 349 2.55 75.55 -71.73
CA GLY A 349 2.67 76.94 -71.26
C GLY A 349 1.29 77.61 -71.43
N TYR A 350 0.75 78.13 -70.32
CA TYR A 350 -0.38 79.06 -70.12
C TYR A 350 -1.24 79.56 -71.31
N TYR A 351 -2.58 79.60 -71.15
CA TYR A 351 -3.38 80.77 -70.69
C TYR A 351 -4.89 80.57 -70.98
N SER A 352 -5.70 80.92 -69.97
CA SER A 352 -6.97 81.67 -70.00
C SER A 352 -7.85 81.68 -71.26
N VAL A 353 -9.17 81.50 -71.09
CA VAL A 353 -10.19 82.57 -71.12
C VAL A 353 -11.59 81.96 -70.99
N ARG A 354 -12.41 82.59 -70.15
CA ARG A 354 -13.85 82.38 -69.97
C ARG A 354 -14.64 83.25 -70.98
N ASN A 355 -15.85 82.80 -71.33
CA ASN A 355 -17.04 83.55 -71.83
C ASN A 355 -17.61 82.85 -73.08
N PHE A 356 -18.92 82.69 -73.24
CA PHE A 356 -20.03 83.60 -72.93
C PHE A 356 -21.13 83.01 -72.06
#